data_AF-A0A6G1QS79-F1
#
_entry.id   AF-A0A6G1QS79-F1
#
_cell.length_a   1.000
_cell.length_b   1.000
_cell.length_c   1.000
_cell.angle_alpha   90.00
_cell.angle_beta   90.00
_cell.angle_gamma   90.00
#
_symmetry.space_group_name_H-M   'P 1'
#
loop_
_entity.id
_entity.type
_entity.pdbx_description
1 polymer ?
#
loop_
_entity_poly.entity_id
_entity_poly.type
_entity_poly.pdbx_seq_one_letter_code
_entity_poly.pdbx_strand_id
1 'polypeptide(L)'
;MKMKIPAPLPLLLCWMLLMDPEMILLGSPETIELNMADEAVDDMFYGCTKEMETKVKEKPFKHDNQKDLERAWKVASKCAKKEHDEDKDLTINHTRAICAYTSYFYKDINNAVRSGKNIYGSTFQYHQFYYWLTTAIQILKKNQPNCHKVYRRETKKFTGEINKVVRFGSFTSTSFRTNKTNFGSETCFYINTCLGAFLKNYPTFNDSEQEVLIPPYEQFKISDIKVGVGKFKDMQDCKKTFILKSEGLLSNVNCRLINN
;
A
#
# COMPACT_ATOMS: atom_id res chain seq x y z
N MET A 1 -70.53 6.35 46.44
CA MET A 1 -69.25 7.07 46.49
C MET A 1 -68.14 6.03 46.57
N LYS A 2 -67.24 6.00 45.58
CA LYS A 2 -66.26 4.93 45.36
C LYS A 2 -65.16 4.99 46.43
N MET A 3 -64.96 3.93 47.20
CA MET A 3 -63.73 3.69 47.97
C MET A 3 -63.04 2.46 47.37
N LYS A 4 -61.87 2.67 46.78
CA LYS A 4 -61.03 1.61 46.23
C LYS A 4 -60.01 1.17 47.28
N ILE A 5 -59.87 -0.15 47.34
CA ILE A 5 -58.96 -1.00 48.11
C ILE A 5 -57.49 -0.71 47.73
N PRO A 6 -56.51 -0.88 48.66
CA PRO A 6 -55.09 -0.70 48.38
C PRO A 6 -54.54 -1.88 47.57
N ALA A 7 -53.70 -1.60 46.59
CA ALA A 7 -52.94 -2.63 45.87
C ALA A 7 -51.50 -2.70 46.41
N PRO A 8 -50.91 -3.90 46.53
CA PRO A 8 -49.56 -4.10 47.03
C PRO A 8 -48.52 -3.87 45.92
N LEU A 9 -47.37 -3.28 46.26
CA LEU A 9 -46.11 -3.60 45.57
C LEU A 9 -45.76 -5.06 45.91
N PRO A 10 -45.30 -5.90 44.97
CA PRO A 10 -43.94 -5.76 44.42
C PRO A 10 -43.79 -6.28 42.97
N LEU A 11 -42.54 -6.36 42.47
CA LEU A 11 -42.09 -6.95 41.19
C LEU A 11 -42.15 -6.03 39.96
N LEU A 12 -41.28 -5.02 39.94
CA LEU A 12 -40.74 -4.45 38.70
C LEU A 12 -39.28 -3.99 38.87
N LEU A 13 -38.53 -4.69 39.74
CA LEU A 13 -37.08 -4.56 39.89
C LEU A 13 -36.44 -5.88 39.50
N CYS A 14 -36.47 -6.28 38.22
CA CYS A 14 -35.53 -7.28 37.72
C CYS A 14 -35.44 -7.40 36.20
N TRP A 15 -35.49 -6.33 35.39
CA TRP A 15 -35.08 -6.42 33.97
C TRP A 15 -34.04 -5.36 33.54
N MET A 16 -33.46 -4.59 34.48
CA MET A 16 -32.38 -3.65 34.17
C MET A 16 -30.97 -4.23 34.38
N LEU A 17 -30.81 -5.55 34.45
CA LEU A 17 -29.51 -6.20 34.67
C LEU A 17 -29.21 -7.30 33.63
N LEU A 18 -29.36 -6.99 32.34
CA LEU A 18 -28.73 -7.73 31.24
C LEU A 18 -28.31 -6.80 30.10
N MET A 19 -27.72 -5.65 30.43
CA MET A 19 -26.83 -4.97 29.49
C MET A 19 -25.46 -4.97 30.16
N ASP A 20 -24.65 -5.96 29.79
CA ASP A 20 -23.25 -6.02 30.20
C ASP A 20 -22.59 -4.65 29.93
N PRO A 21 -21.95 -4.01 30.94
CA PRO A 21 -21.21 -2.77 30.72
C PRO A 21 -19.98 -2.94 29.80
N GLU A 22 -19.71 -4.15 29.31
CA GLU A 22 -18.52 -4.48 28.51
C GLU A 22 -18.67 -4.28 27.00
N MET A 23 -19.77 -3.67 26.51
CA MET A 23 -19.90 -3.34 25.07
C MET A 23 -19.58 -1.88 24.72
N ILE A 24 -18.73 -1.21 25.50
CA ILE A 24 -18.12 0.08 25.12
C ILE A 24 -16.59 -0.04 25.20
N LEU A 25 -16.03 -0.96 24.43
CA LEU A 25 -14.64 -0.87 23.97
C LEU A 25 -14.58 -1.10 22.44
N LEU A 26 -15.48 -0.48 21.69
CA LEU A 26 -15.18 -0.15 20.29
C LEU A 26 -14.06 0.89 20.35
N GLY A 27 -12.81 0.42 20.41
CA GLY A 27 -11.64 1.27 20.32
C GLY A 27 -11.84 2.26 19.19
N SER A 28 -11.60 3.54 19.47
CA SER A 28 -11.69 4.59 18.45
C SER A 28 -10.95 4.12 17.20
N PRO A 29 -11.53 4.26 15.99
CA PRO A 29 -10.88 3.79 14.76
C PRO A 29 -9.46 4.34 14.70
N GLU A 30 -8.49 3.42 14.60
CA GLU A 30 -7.06 3.72 14.56
C GLU A 30 -6.80 4.82 13.52
N THR A 31 -6.24 5.93 13.97
CA THR A 31 -5.90 7.07 13.13
C THR A 31 -4.41 7.01 12.83
N ILE A 32 -4.05 7.01 11.55
CA ILE A 32 -2.67 6.87 11.09
C ILE A 32 -2.12 8.24 10.72
N GLU A 33 -1.07 8.69 11.38
CA GLU A 33 -0.38 9.92 11.00
C GLU A 33 0.54 9.68 9.79
N LEU A 34 0.38 10.48 8.74
CA LEU A 34 1.30 10.50 7.61
C LEU A 34 2.65 11.08 8.07
N ASN A 35 3.72 10.34 7.81
CA ASN A 35 5.08 10.68 8.22
C ASN A 35 6.09 10.29 7.13
N MET A 36 7.38 10.36 7.44
CA MET A 36 8.47 10.03 6.51
C MET A 36 8.73 8.53 6.35
N ALA A 37 8.01 7.68 7.08
CA ALA A 37 8.13 6.23 7.07
C ALA A 37 9.58 5.74 7.25
N ASP A 38 10.26 6.28 8.27
CA ASP A 38 11.70 6.07 8.45
C ASP A 38 12.09 4.60 8.65
N GLU A 39 11.18 3.73 9.10
CA GLU A 39 11.42 2.29 9.30
C GLU A 39 11.21 1.43 8.05
N ALA A 40 10.87 2.06 6.91
CA ALA A 40 10.60 1.36 5.67
C ALA A 40 11.87 0.88 4.95
N VAL A 41 11.77 -0.26 4.26
CA VAL A 41 12.75 -0.68 3.27
C VAL A 41 12.55 0.13 1.99
N ASP A 42 13.59 0.86 1.59
CA ASP A 42 13.52 1.82 0.49
C ASP A 42 14.73 1.76 -0.45
N ASP A 43 15.35 0.58 -0.54
CA ASP A 43 16.54 0.35 -1.38
C ASP A 43 16.20 0.56 -2.86
N MET A 44 16.91 1.50 -3.46
CA MET A 44 16.79 1.83 -4.88
C MET A 44 17.78 1.05 -5.74
N PHE A 45 18.72 0.34 -5.12
CA PHE A 45 19.85 -0.32 -5.77
C PHE A 45 20.69 0.65 -6.62
N TYR A 46 20.81 1.90 -6.15
CA TYR A 46 21.55 2.94 -6.85
C TYR A 46 23.04 2.60 -6.86
N GLY A 47 23.58 2.38 -8.04
CA GLY A 47 24.98 2.00 -8.25
C GLY A 47 25.29 0.51 -8.08
N CYS A 48 24.32 -0.34 -7.73
CA CYS A 48 24.53 -1.79 -7.56
C CYS A 48 23.47 -2.68 -8.22
N THR A 49 22.68 -2.14 -9.17
CA THR A 49 21.56 -2.86 -9.76
C THR A 49 22.01 -4.20 -10.39
N LYS A 50 23.11 -4.21 -11.12
CA LYS A 50 23.62 -5.42 -11.80
C LYS A 50 24.18 -6.44 -10.82
N GLU A 51 24.93 -5.99 -9.83
CA GLU A 51 25.51 -6.80 -8.77
C GLU A 51 24.40 -7.47 -7.94
N MET A 52 23.36 -6.70 -7.62
CA MET A 52 22.17 -7.22 -6.95
C MET A 52 21.41 -8.20 -7.83
N GLU A 53 21.28 -7.95 -9.14
CA GLU A 53 20.68 -8.89 -10.08
C GLU A 53 21.39 -10.25 -10.07
N THR A 54 22.71 -10.24 -10.15
CA THR A 54 23.54 -11.45 -10.09
C THR A 54 23.31 -12.18 -8.78
N LYS A 55 23.36 -11.47 -7.65
CA LYS A 55 23.15 -12.04 -6.31
C LYS A 55 21.77 -12.70 -6.17
N VAL A 56 20.70 -12.05 -6.63
CA VAL A 56 19.34 -12.61 -6.53
C VAL A 56 19.09 -13.76 -7.51
N LYS A 57 19.87 -13.89 -8.60
CA LYS A 57 19.77 -15.02 -9.53
C LYS A 57 20.52 -16.25 -9.02
N GLU A 58 21.71 -16.07 -8.45
CA GLU A 58 22.57 -17.16 -7.98
C GLU A 58 22.06 -17.83 -6.71
N LYS A 59 21.47 -17.04 -5.80
CA LYS A 59 20.90 -17.54 -4.54
C LYS A 59 19.40 -17.22 -4.51
N PRO A 60 18.52 -18.09 -5.05
CA PRO A 60 17.11 -18.01 -4.68
C PRO A 60 17.05 -18.14 -3.16
N PHE A 61 16.62 -17.08 -2.48
CA PHE A 61 16.57 -17.03 -1.02
C PHE A 61 15.55 -18.07 -0.54
N LYS A 62 16.01 -19.28 -0.23
CA LYS A 62 15.24 -20.26 0.51
C LYS A 62 15.26 -19.81 1.97
N HIS A 63 14.20 -19.14 2.39
CA HIS A 63 13.95 -18.92 3.81
C HIS A 63 12.78 -19.81 4.22
N ASP A 64 12.98 -20.58 5.28
CA ASP A 64 12.17 -21.74 5.68
C ASP A 64 10.68 -21.46 5.99
N ASN A 65 10.18 -20.23 5.79
CA ASN A 65 8.82 -19.79 6.15
C ASN A 65 8.11 -18.94 5.06
N GLN A 66 8.41 -19.15 3.78
CA GLN A 66 7.86 -18.35 2.67
C GLN A 66 6.70 -19.00 1.90
N LYS A 67 5.91 -19.89 2.52
CA LYS A 67 4.84 -20.63 1.83
C LYS A 67 3.90 -19.73 1.02
N ASP A 68 3.57 -18.54 1.54
CA ASP A 68 2.71 -17.59 0.84
C ASP A 68 3.42 -16.87 -0.32
N LEU A 69 4.71 -16.52 -0.17
CA LEU A 69 5.50 -15.99 -1.30
C LEU A 69 5.67 -17.06 -2.39
N GLU A 70 6.00 -18.29 -2.02
CA GLU A 70 6.13 -19.41 -2.98
C GLU A 70 4.82 -19.64 -3.73
N ARG A 71 3.68 -19.64 -3.01
CA ARG A 71 2.36 -19.77 -3.61
C ARG A 71 2.06 -18.59 -4.52
N ALA A 72 2.30 -17.35 -4.09
CA ALA A 72 2.09 -16.15 -4.88
C ALA A 72 2.93 -16.17 -6.16
N TRP A 73 4.21 -16.55 -6.04
CA TRP A 73 5.14 -16.67 -7.17
C TRP A 73 4.71 -17.76 -8.17
N LYS A 74 4.25 -18.90 -7.67
CA LYS A 74 3.71 -19.99 -8.50
C LYS A 74 2.46 -19.56 -9.25
N VAL A 75 1.50 -18.93 -8.56
CA VAL A 75 0.26 -18.44 -9.19
C VAL A 75 0.55 -17.34 -10.22
N ALA A 76 1.45 -16.41 -9.89
CA ALA A 76 1.88 -15.33 -10.78
C ALA A 76 2.58 -15.83 -12.06
N SER A 77 3.12 -17.05 -12.06
CA SER A 77 3.80 -17.62 -13.24
C SER A 77 2.87 -17.76 -14.46
N LYS A 78 1.56 -17.97 -14.25
CA LYS A 78 0.59 -18.02 -15.36
C LYS A 78 0.35 -16.64 -15.96
N CYS A 79 0.23 -15.63 -15.10
CA CYS A 79 0.07 -14.23 -15.51
C CYS A 79 1.32 -13.72 -16.25
N ALA A 80 2.51 -14.08 -15.76
CA ALA A 80 3.78 -13.56 -16.29
C ALA A 80 4.20 -14.13 -17.66
N LYS A 81 3.60 -15.24 -18.10
CA LYS A 81 3.88 -15.86 -19.40
C LYS A 81 3.15 -15.22 -20.58
N LYS A 82 2.27 -14.24 -20.32
CA LYS A 82 1.64 -13.48 -21.41
C LYS A 82 2.74 -12.78 -22.20
N GLU A 83 2.64 -12.78 -23.52
CA GLU A 83 3.59 -12.08 -24.38
C GLU A 83 3.39 -10.57 -24.22
N HIS A 84 4.51 -9.85 -24.09
CA HIS A 84 4.52 -8.39 -23.96
C HIS A 84 5.68 -7.85 -24.80
N ASP A 85 5.39 -7.27 -25.96
CA ASP A 85 6.41 -6.82 -26.91
C ASP A 85 6.95 -5.40 -26.64
N GLU A 86 6.32 -4.66 -25.73
CA GLU A 86 6.58 -3.23 -25.55
C GLU A 86 7.77 -2.91 -24.61
N ASP A 87 7.97 -3.69 -23.54
CA ASP A 87 9.00 -3.40 -22.53
C ASP A 87 10.08 -4.50 -22.51
N LYS A 88 10.96 -4.48 -23.51
CA LYS A 88 12.00 -5.51 -23.76
C LYS A 88 13.00 -5.70 -22.61
N ASP A 89 13.15 -4.70 -21.75
CA ASP A 89 14.03 -4.76 -20.59
C ASP A 89 13.39 -5.51 -19.40
N LEU A 90 12.07 -5.77 -19.44
CA LEU A 90 11.43 -6.60 -18.42
C LEU A 90 11.77 -8.08 -18.64
N THR A 91 12.22 -8.72 -17.56
CA THR A 91 12.46 -10.16 -17.53
C THR A 91 11.20 -10.86 -17.04
N ILE A 92 11.13 -12.17 -17.21
CA ILE A 92 10.04 -12.98 -16.64
C ILE A 92 9.89 -12.80 -15.12
N ASN A 93 10.98 -12.53 -14.39
CA ASN A 93 10.94 -12.29 -12.95
C ASN A 93 10.35 -10.93 -12.61
N HIS A 94 10.62 -9.89 -13.41
CA HIS A 94 9.97 -8.58 -13.28
C HIS A 94 8.46 -8.72 -13.44
N THR A 95 8.00 -9.34 -14.53
CA THR A 95 6.57 -9.53 -14.78
C THR A 95 5.91 -10.39 -13.71
N ARG A 96 6.60 -11.44 -13.25
CA ARG A 96 6.08 -12.29 -12.17
C ARG A 96 5.97 -11.55 -10.84
N ALA A 97 6.90 -10.67 -10.51
CA ALA A 97 6.81 -9.82 -9.33
C ALA A 97 5.61 -8.87 -9.40
N ILE A 98 5.36 -8.25 -10.57
CA ILE A 98 4.17 -7.41 -10.79
C ILE A 98 2.89 -8.24 -10.62
N CYS A 99 2.77 -9.37 -11.30
CA CYS A 99 1.61 -10.26 -11.19
C CYS A 99 1.37 -10.68 -9.74
N ALA A 100 2.41 -11.12 -9.03
CA ALA A 100 2.30 -11.54 -7.63
C ALA A 100 1.86 -10.38 -6.73
N TYR A 101 2.49 -9.20 -6.85
CA TYR A 101 2.13 -8.02 -6.07
C TYR A 101 0.65 -7.65 -6.26
N THR A 102 0.20 -7.56 -7.51
CA THR A 102 -1.18 -7.21 -7.89
C THR A 102 -2.22 -8.32 -7.66
N SER A 103 -1.85 -9.36 -6.90
CA SER A 103 -2.75 -10.42 -6.46
C SER A 103 -3.14 -10.21 -4.99
N TYR A 104 -3.21 -11.28 -4.19
CA TYR A 104 -3.44 -11.17 -2.74
C TYR A 104 -2.17 -10.78 -1.95
N PHE A 105 -0.99 -10.91 -2.55
CA PHE A 105 0.30 -10.84 -1.86
C PHE A 105 0.77 -9.42 -1.51
N TYR A 106 0.18 -8.36 -2.08
CA TYR A 106 0.56 -6.97 -1.75
C TYR A 106 0.54 -6.68 -0.24
N LYS A 107 -0.35 -7.33 0.52
CA LYS A 107 -0.48 -7.10 1.97
C LYS A 107 0.79 -7.52 2.71
N ASP A 108 1.30 -8.71 2.42
CA ASP A 108 2.44 -9.30 3.14
C ASP A 108 3.72 -8.53 2.84
N ILE A 109 3.99 -8.26 1.56
CA ILE A 109 5.14 -7.46 1.16
C ILE A 109 5.06 -6.03 1.69
N ASN A 110 3.91 -5.35 1.60
CA ASN A 110 3.80 -3.98 2.09
C ASN A 110 3.95 -3.89 3.61
N ASN A 111 3.48 -4.89 4.36
CA ASN A 111 3.70 -4.95 5.80
C ASN A 111 5.17 -5.16 6.15
N ALA A 112 5.85 -6.11 5.48
CA ALA A 112 7.26 -6.34 5.71
C ALA A 112 8.13 -5.15 5.32
N VAL A 113 7.81 -4.49 4.21
CA VAL A 113 8.53 -3.29 3.76
C VAL A 113 8.37 -2.16 4.76
N ARG A 114 7.19 -1.93 5.34
CA ARG A 114 6.90 -0.78 6.22
C ARG A 114 7.75 -0.69 7.49
N SER A 115 8.24 -1.82 7.98
CA SER A 115 9.03 -1.90 9.22
C SER A 115 10.34 -2.68 9.05
N GLY A 116 10.73 -2.98 7.81
CA GLY A 116 11.79 -3.93 7.52
C GLY A 116 13.21 -3.34 7.53
N LYS A 117 13.38 -2.02 7.64
CA LYS A 117 14.70 -1.34 7.51
C LYS A 117 15.79 -2.00 8.35
N ASN A 118 15.53 -2.22 9.63
CA ASN A 118 16.54 -2.70 10.59
C ASN A 118 16.96 -4.16 10.34
N ILE A 119 16.10 -4.97 9.72
CA ILE A 119 16.37 -6.38 9.36
C ILE A 119 16.73 -6.55 7.89
N TYR A 120 16.76 -5.46 7.10
CA TYR A 120 16.99 -5.51 5.66
C TYR A 120 18.36 -6.06 5.30
N GLY A 121 19.39 -5.87 6.13
CA GLY A 121 20.71 -6.45 5.90
C GLY A 121 20.84 -7.93 6.28
N SER A 122 19.81 -8.54 6.87
CA SER A 122 19.90 -9.87 7.49
C SER A 122 18.67 -10.74 7.20
N THR A 123 17.66 -10.74 8.07
CA THR A 123 16.55 -11.70 8.09
C THR A 123 15.32 -11.27 7.29
N PHE A 124 15.37 -10.13 6.60
CA PHE A 124 14.27 -9.66 5.77
C PHE A 124 13.94 -10.67 4.66
N GLN A 125 12.79 -11.31 4.75
CA GLN A 125 12.52 -12.48 3.91
C GLN A 125 12.33 -12.12 2.42
N TYR A 126 11.94 -10.88 2.10
CA TYR A 126 11.48 -10.54 0.76
C TYR A 126 12.53 -9.90 -0.15
N HIS A 127 13.85 -10.08 0.09
CA HIS A 127 14.90 -9.40 -0.69
C HIS A 127 14.77 -9.57 -2.20
N GLN A 128 14.62 -10.81 -2.65
CA GLN A 128 14.52 -11.12 -4.08
C GLN A 128 13.24 -10.54 -4.70
N PHE A 129 12.11 -10.69 -4.02
CA PHE A 129 10.85 -10.13 -4.47
C PHE A 129 10.91 -8.60 -4.56
N TYR A 130 11.44 -7.96 -3.52
CA TYR A 130 11.60 -6.52 -3.43
C TYR A 130 12.51 -6.00 -4.55
N TYR A 131 13.62 -6.68 -4.82
CA TYR A 131 14.51 -6.34 -5.94
C TYR A 131 13.78 -6.37 -7.27
N TRP A 132 13.12 -7.49 -7.59
CA TRP A 132 12.42 -7.64 -8.88
C TRP A 132 11.28 -6.63 -9.04
N LEU A 133 10.51 -6.36 -7.98
CA LEU A 133 9.43 -5.38 -8.06
C LEU A 133 9.95 -3.94 -8.20
N THR A 134 10.99 -3.58 -7.46
CA THR A 134 11.61 -2.25 -7.52
C THR A 134 12.17 -1.96 -8.91
N THR A 135 12.96 -2.89 -9.44
CA THR A 135 13.59 -2.74 -10.75
C THR A 135 12.58 -2.81 -11.90
N ALA A 136 11.49 -3.58 -11.76
CA ALA A 136 10.38 -3.56 -12.71
C ALA A 136 9.73 -2.17 -12.82
N ILE A 137 9.47 -1.50 -11.68
CA ILE A 137 8.94 -0.13 -11.65
C ILE A 137 9.92 0.84 -12.31
N GLN A 138 11.22 0.73 -11.99
CA GLN A 138 12.26 1.58 -12.58
C GLN A 138 12.35 1.41 -14.10
N ILE A 139 12.29 0.18 -14.61
CA ILE A 139 12.31 -0.12 -16.05
C ILE A 139 11.07 0.48 -16.73
N LEU A 140 9.88 0.21 -16.21
CA LEU A 140 8.64 0.76 -16.77
C LEU A 140 8.63 2.29 -16.76
N LYS A 141 9.14 2.90 -15.68
CA LYS A 141 9.17 4.35 -15.54
C LYS A 141 10.11 5.03 -16.55
N LYS A 142 11.20 4.39 -16.97
CA LYS A 142 12.08 4.92 -18.03
C LYS A 142 11.32 5.17 -19.34
N ASN A 143 10.35 4.30 -19.66
CA ASN A 143 9.51 4.43 -20.85
C ASN A 143 8.31 5.38 -20.65
N GLN A 144 8.17 5.99 -19.47
CA GLN A 144 7.04 6.83 -19.08
C GLN A 144 7.55 8.12 -18.44
N PRO A 145 8.16 9.06 -19.17
CA PRO A 145 8.89 10.19 -18.57
C PRO A 145 8.00 11.14 -17.75
N ASN A 146 6.72 11.27 -18.10
CA ASN A 146 5.79 12.18 -17.44
C ASN A 146 5.35 11.69 -16.06
N CYS A 147 5.02 12.64 -15.17
CA CYS A 147 4.37 12.32 -13.90
C CYS A 147 2.91 11.91 -14.13
N HIS A 148 2.39 11.04 -13.26
CA HIS A 148 1.04 10.50 -13.33
C HIS A 148 0.16 11.13 -12.25
N LYS A 149 -1.04 11.57 -12.65
CA LYS A 149 -2.11 12.00 -11.74
C LYS A 149 -2.98 10.80 -11.41
N VAL A 150 -2.93 10.35 -10.17
CA VAL A 150 -3.51 9.07 -9.75
C VAL A 150 -4.26 9.21 -8.43
N TYR A 151 -5.08 8.21 -8.15
CA TYR A 151 -5.98 8.18 -7.01
C TYR A 151 -5.73 6.94 -6.16
N ARG A 152 -5.80 7.10 -4.83
CA ARG A 152 -5.81 5.99 -3.87
C ARG A 152 -6.93 6.22 -2.86
N ARG A 153 -7.58 5.14 -2.45
CA ARG A 153 -8.70 5.12 -1.50
C ARG A 153 -8.35 4.20 -0.35
N GLU A 154 -8.77 4.58 0.85
CA GLU A 154 -8.51 3.86 2.10
C GLU A 154 -9.76 3.81 2.97
N THR A 155 -9.91 2.71 3.69
CA THR A 155 -10.92 2.55 4.75
C THR A 155 -10.46 3.15 6.09
N LYS A 156 -9.15 3.45 6.22
CA LYS A 156 -8.55 3.99 7.44
C LYS A 156 -8.57 5.51 7.46
N LYS A 157 -8.53 6.08 8.67
CA LYS A 157 -8.38 7.53 8.90
C LYS A 157 -6.92 7.92 8.87
N PHE A 158 -6.57 8.92 8.07
CA PHE A 158 -5.23 9.51 8.10
C PHE A 158 -5.22 10.98 8.54
N THR A 159 -4.16 11.34 9.27
CA THR A 159 -3.84 12.71 9.66
C THR A 159 -2.53 13.17 9.01
N GLY A 160 -2.36 14.48 8.91
CA GLY A 160 -1.24 15.11 8.23
C GLY A 160 -1.52 16.60 8.04
N GLU A 161 -0.47 17.36 7.80
CA GLU A 161 -0.51 18.82 7.74
C GLU A 161 -0.06 19.31 6.37
N ILE A 162 -0.65 20.41 5.90
CA ILE A 162 -0.22 21.07 4.66
C ILE A 162 1.25 21.46 4.80
N ASN A 163 2.01 21.31 3.72
CA ASN A 163 3.46 21.48 3.61
C ASN A 163 4.32 20.39 4.29
N LYS A 164 3.74 19.44 5.03
CA LYS A 164 4.50 18.29 5.53
C LYS A 164 4.94 17.41 4.35
N VAL A 165 6.20 16.97 4.39
CA VAL A 165 6.73 15.94 3.47
C VAL A 165 6.50 14.58 4.09
N VAL A 166 5.98 13.65 3.29
CA VAL A 166 5.57 12.32 3.73
C VAL A 166 6.00 11.27 2.71
N ARG A 167 6.06 10.02 3.15
CA ARG A 167 6.26 8.82 2.32
C ARG A 167 5.26 7.76 2.73
N PHE A 168 4.86 6.90 1.80
CA PHE A 168 3.94 5.80 2.11
C PHE A 168 4.62 4.62 2.83
N GLY A 169 5.95 4.54 2.78
CA GLY A 169 6.71 3.49 3.47
C GLY A 169 6.51 2.07 2.94
N SER A 170 5.88 1.92 1.78
CA SER A 170 5.68 0.63 1.11
C SER A 170 5.36 0.89 -0.37
N PHE A 171 5.34 -0.16 -1.18
CA PHE A 171 4.81 -0.02 -2.54
C PHE A 171 3.35 0.41 -2.45
N THR A 172 2.98 1.43 -3.22
CA THR A 172 1.68 2.07 -3.09
C THR A 172 0.91 1.94 -4.39
N SER A 173 -0.07 1.05 -4.40
CA SER A 173 -1.01 0.89 -5.51
C SER A 173 -1.92 2.12 -5.59
N THR A 174 -2.03 2.65 -6.80
CA THR A 174 -2.90 3.77 -7.14
C THR A 174 -3.56 3.48 -8.48
N SER A 175 -4.59 4.24 -8.85
CA SER A 175 -5.30 4.06 -10.11
C SER A 175 -5.44 5.38 -10.85
N PHE A 176 -5.44 5.35 -12.18
CA PHE A 176 -5.95 6.47 -12.97
C PHE A 176 -7.46 6.67 -12.81
N ARG A 177 -8.19 5.65 -12.31
CA ARG A 177 -9.64 5.70 -12.11
C ARG A 177 -9.98 6.20 -10.72
N THR A 178 -10.93 7.12 -10.65
CA THR A 178 -11.47 7.65 -9.40
C THR A 178 -12.52 6.74 -8.76
N ASN A 179 -13.13 5.84 -9.54
CA ASN A 179 -14.30 5.04 -9.15
C ASN A 179 -13.97 3.72 -8.43
N LYS A 180 -12.76 3.59 -7.88
CA LYS A 180 -12.30 2.43 -7.09
C LYS A 180 -12.85 2.43 -5.66
N THR A 181 -14.15 2.65 -5.51
CA THR A 181 -14.85 2.87 -4.23
C THR A 181 -14.82 1.65 -3.29
N ASN A 182 -14.62 0.45 -3.84
CA ASN A 182 -14.44 -0.78 -3.07
C ASN A 182 -13.21 -0.76 -2.14
N PHE A 183 -12.25 0.14 -2.36
CA PHE A 183 -11.09 0.34 -1.48
C PHE A 183 -11.35 1.34 -0.35
N GLY A 184 -12.52 1.99 -0.33
CA GLY A 184 -12.97 2.86 0.75
C GLY A 184 -13.24 4.30 0.35
N SER A 185 -13.70 5.06 1.34
CA SER A 185 -14.06 6.47 1.24
C SER A 185 -13.74 7.26 2.52
N GLU A 186 -13.01 6.66 3.47
CA GLU A 186 -12.66 7.31 4.74
C GLU A 186 -11.56 8.33 4.52
N THR A 187 -10.48 7.91 3.86
CA THR A 187 -9.41 8.78 3.37
C THR A 187 -9.15 8.48 1.90
N CYS A 188 -9.01 9.51 1.09
CA CYS A 188 -8.54 9.41 -0.28
C CYS A 188 -7.27 10.24 -0.48
N PHE A 189 -6.54 9.89 -1.52
CA PHE A 189 -5.35 10.59 -1.96
C PHE A 189 -5.49 10.89 -3.45
N TYR A 190 -5.33 12.15 -3.82
CA TYR A 190 -4.95 12.55 -5.15
C TYR A 190 -3.45 12.76 -5.15
N ILE A 191 -2.74 12.10 -6.06
CA ILE A 191 -1.29 12.03 -6.05
C ILE A 191 -0.77 12.39 -7.44
N ASN A 192 0.14 13.35 -7.50
CA ASN A 192 0.96 13.59 -8.68
C ASN A 192 2.33 12.93 -8.46
N THR A 193 2.48 11.70 -8.92
CA THR A 193 3.69 10.87 -8.74
C THR A 193 4.59 10.95 -9.97
N CYS A 194 5.89 11.12 -9.73
CA CYS A 194 6.92 11.21 -10.76
C CYS A 194 7.85 10.00 -10.75
N LEU A 195 7.71 9.05 -9.82
CA LEU A 195 8.47 7.78 -9.80
C LEU A 195 7.58 6.54 -9.93
N GLY A 196 6.26 6.69 -9.79
CA GLY A 196 5.31 5.63 -10.03
C GLY A 196 5.20 5.26 -11.51
N ALA A 197 5.05 3.96 -11.78
CA ALA A 197 4.96 3.42 -13.13
C ALA A 197 3.57 2.83 -13.39
N PHE A 198 2.98 3.15 -14.55
CA PHE A 198 1.78 2.48 -15.03
C PHE A 198 2.12 1.04 -15.39
N LEU A 199 1.37 0.10 -14.80
CA LEU A 199 1.61 -1.34 -14.95
C LEU A 199 1.00 -1.94 -16.23
N LYS A 200 0.27 -1.15 -17.04
CA LYS A 200 -0.32 -1.61 -18.32
C LYS A 200 -1.17 -2.87 -18.12
N ASN A 201 -0.88 -3.94 -18.86
CA ASN A 201 -1.56 -5.24 -18.82
C ASN A 201 -0.77 -6.32 -18.04
N TYR A 202 0.33 -5.96 -17.38
CA TYR A 202 1.13 -6.86 -16.54
C TYR A 202 0.43 -7.34 -15.25
N PRO A 203 -0.49 -6.60 -14.60
CA PRO A 203 -1.15 -7.05 -13.38
C PRO A 203 -1.94 -8.35 -13.53
N THR A 204 -2.17 -9.03 -12.41
CA THR A 204 -2.99 -10.26 -12.37
C THR A 204 -4.39 -10.06 -12.95
N PHE A 205 -4.98 -8.88 -12.71
CA PHE A 205 -6.30 -8.49 -13.22
C PHE A 205 -6.23 -7.62 -14.48
N ASN A 206 -5.14 -7.75 -15.25
CA ASN A 206 -4.85 -6.95 -16.45
C ASN A 206 -4.97 -5.44 -16.17
N ASP A 207 -5.44 -4.67 -17.14
CA ASP A 207 -5.56 -3.22 -17.09
C ASP A 207 -6.86 -2.72 -16.43
N SER A 208 -7.68 -3.62 -15.87
CA SER A 208 -8.99 -3.28 -15.26
C SER A 208 -8.87 -2.30 -14.09
N GLU A 209 -7.74 -2.32 -13.39
CA GLU A 209 -7.44 -1.41 -12.29
C GLU A 209 -6.76 -0.12 -12.74
N GLN A 210 -6.26 -0.05 -13.98
CA GLN A 210 -5.47 1.08 -14.48
C GLN A 210 -4.38 1.47 -13.46
N GLU A 211 -3.68 0.46 -12.95
CA GLU A 211 -2.84 0.57 -11.77
C GLU A 211 -1.51 1.25 -12.07
N VAL A 212 -1.21 2.28 -11.28
CA VAL A 212 0.12 2.90 -11.21
C VAL A 212 0.72 2.54 -9.86
N LEU A 213 1.89 1.92 -9.89
CA LEU A 213 2.57 1.46 -8.69
C LEU A 213 3.68 2.44 -8.31
N ILE A 214 3.57 3.04 -7.13
CA ILE A 214 4.53 4.01 -6.59
C ILE A 214 5.55 3.26 -5.72
N PRO A 215 6.86 3.49 -5.92
CA PRO A 215 7.89 2.86 -5.09
C PRO A 215 7.97 3.50 -3.68
N PRO A 216 8.51 2.78 -2.67
CA PRO A 216 8.52 3.24 -1.27
C PRO A 216 9.40 4.46 -0.99
N TYR A 217 10.31 4.81 -1.91
CA TYR A 217 11.27 5.91 -1.76
C TYR A 217 10.79 7.26 -2.31
N GLU A 218 9.64 7.33 -2.98
CA GLU A 218 9.12 8.63 -3.45
C GLU A 218 8.58 9.46 -2.29
N GLN A 219 9.00 10.73 -2.22
CA GLN A 219 8.54 11.71 -1.24
C GLN A 219 7.43 12.57 -1.82
N PHE A 220 6.48 12.94 -0.96
CA PHE A 220 5.37 13.77 -1.33
C PHE A 220 5.17 14.91 -0.35
N LYS A 221 5.00 16.12 -0.85
CA LYS A 221 4.50 17.24 -0.07
C LYS A 221 2.98 17.25 -0.07
N ILE A 222 2.37 17.34 1.11
CA ILE A 222 0.94 17.57 1.26
C ILE A 222 0.66 19.00 0.82
N SER A 223 0.14 19.18 -0.38
CA SER A 223 -0.12 20.50 -0.94
C SER A 223 -1.46 21.10 -0.50
N ASP A 224 -2.44 20.26 -0.18
CA ASP A 224 -3.79 20.67 0.19
C ASP A 224 -4.54 19.50 0.84
N ILE A 225 -5.57 19.79 1.63
CA ILE A 225 -6.42 18.81 2.33
C ILE A 225 -7.87 19.25 2.19
N LYS A 226 -8.71 18.40 1.57
CA LYS A 226 -10.16 18.61 1.46
C LYS A 226 -10.88 17.78 2.51
N VAL A 227 -11.68 18.41 3.37
CA VAL A 227 -12.43 17.75 4.44
C VAL A 227 -13.92 17.90 4.18
N GLY A 228 -14.62 16.76 4.03
CA GLY A 228 -16.05 16.68 3.77
C GLY A 228 -16.37 16.06 2.40
N VAL A 229 -17.47 15.31 2.37
CA VAL A 229 -18.08 14.79 1.13
C VAL A 229 -18.40 15.96 0.19
N GLY A 230 -18.14 15.77 -1.10
CA GLY A 230 -18.35 16.77 -2.16
C GLY A 230 -17.28 17.86 -2.25
N LYS A 231 -16.26 17.85 -1.37
CA LYS A 231 -15.23 18.91 -1.35
C LYS A 231 -14.08 18.70 -2.34
N PHE A 232 -13.97 17.51 -2.93
CA PHE A 232 -13.03 17.25 -4.01
C PHE A 232 -13.77 16.67 -5.23
N LYS A 233 -13.71 17.38 -6.36
CA LYS A 233 -14.55 17.11 -7.54
C LYS A 233 -14.35 15.71 -8.12
N ASP A 234 -13.14 15.16 -8.04
CA ASP A 234 -12.80 13.88 -8.66
C ASP A 234 -13.19 12.68 -7.75
N MET A 235 -13.40 12.90 -6.46
CA MET A 235 -13.78 11.88 -5.46
C MET A 235 -14.80 12.44 -4.47
N GLN A 236 -16.02 12.69 -4.96
CA GLN A 236 -17.07 13.39 -4.21
C GLN A 236 -17.59 12.61 -3.00
N ASP A 237 -17.44 11.29 -2.99
CA ASP A 237 -17.88 10.40 -1.91
C ASP A 237 -16.87 10.33 -0.75
N CYS A 238 -15.71 10.96 -0.87
CA CYS A 238 -14.64 10.81 0.11
C CYS A 238 -14.75 11.80 1.27
N LYS A 239 -14.60 11.29 2.51
CA LYS A 239 -14.73 12.11 3.73
C LYS A 239 -13.54 13.06 3.92
N LYS A 240 -12.34 12.63 3.54
CA LYS A 240 -11.12 13.45 3.57
C LYS A 240 -10.24 13.10 2.38
N THR A 241 -9.73 14.10 1.66
CA THR A 241 -8.81 13.90 0.54
C THR A 241 -7.52 14.67 0.77
N PHE A 242 -6.39 13.98 0.73
CA PHE A 242 -5.06 14.58 0.69
C PHE A 242 -4.63 14.80 -0.77
N ILE A 243 -4.05 15.96 -1.07
CA ILE A 243 -3.53 16.31 -2.39
C ILE A 243 -2.01 16.34 -2.29
N LEU A 244 -1.37 15.33 -2.87
CA LEU A 244 0.06 15.07 -2.76
C LEU A 244 0.79 15.43 -4.06
N LYS A 245 1.91 16.14 -3.95
CA LYS A 245 2.82 16.42 -5.07
C LYS A 245 4.17 15.78 -4.79
N SER A 246 4.74 15.10 -5.79
CA SER A 246 6.11 14.58 -5.72
C SER A 246 7.08 15.71 -5.32
N GLU A 247 7.89 15.45 -4.30
CA GLU A 247 8.91 16.35 -3.75
C GLU A 247 10.28 15.64 -3.74
N GLY A 248 10.53 14.81 -4.76
CA GLY A 248 11.76 14.04 -4.91
C GLY A 248 11.71 12.64 -4.29
N LEU A 249 12.86 12.16 -3.85
CA LEU A 249 13.04 10.82 -3.30
C LEU A 249 14.01 10.81 -2.13
N LEU A 250 13.81 9.84 -1.25
CA LEU A 250 14.72 9.53 -0.17
C LEU A 250 14.83 8.01 -0.03
N SER A 251 16.06 7.53 0.09
CA SER A 251 16.40 6.13 0.33
C SER A 251 17.35 6.08 1.53
N ASN A 252 16.89 5.47 2.62
CA ASN A 252 17.62 5.33 3.87
C ASN A 252 18.49 4.06 3.90
N VAL A 253 18.21 3.09 3.02
CA VAL A 253 19.07 1.93 2.77
C VAL A 253 19.46 1.90 1.29
N ASN A 254 20.74 1.74 0.97
CA ASN A 254 21.18 1.58 -0.43
C ASN A 254 22.21 0.47 -0.55
N CYS A 255 21.94 -0.51 -1.42
CA CYS A 255 22.85 -1.61 -1.73
C CYS A 255 23.32 -2.39 -0.49
N ARG A 256 22.48 -2.46 0.56
CA ARG A 256 22.85 -3.02 1.87
C ARG A 256 23.35 -4.46 1.75
N LEU A 257 22.79 -5.24 0.84
CA LEU A 257 23.17 -6.64 0.63
C LEU A 257 24.44 -6.83 -0.21
N ILE A 258 24.95 -5.79 -0.88
CA ILE A 258 26.15 -5.85 -1.71
C ILE A 258 27.36 -5.27 -0.98
N ASN A 259 27.14 -4.19 -0.22
CA ASN A 259 28.20 -3.48 0.50
C ASN A 259 28.57 -4.11 1.86
N ASN A 260 27.97 -5.23 2.22
CA ASN A 260 28.24 -5.99 3.45
C ASN A 260 29.31 -7.05 3.25
#